data_AF-A0AAV4Y7W6-F1
#
_entry.id   AF-A0AAV4Y7W6-F1
#
_cell.length_a   1.000
_cell.length_b   1.000
_cell.length_c   1.000
_cell.angle_alpha   90.00
_cell.angle_beta   90.00
_cell.angle_gamma   90.00
#
_symmetry.space_group_name_H-M   'P 1'
#
loop_
_entity.id
_entity.type
_entity.pdbx_description
1 polymer ?
#
loop_
_entity_poly.entity_id
_entity_poly.type
_entity_poly.pdbx_seq_one_letter_code
_entity_poly.pdbx_strand_id
1 'polypeptide(L)'
;MGVNPKLSRPRDDLAFLFPYPYEYHGGHIQGAENIYTKDVILERFFVKPEETKGTVLIFHCEFSSERAPSLCRFVRNRDRLLNQGNYPKLNHPELYILDGGYKKFYQQYKELCEPQNYKPMKHKDHSSDLRQFRAKSKSWGAECKSRVFLRSSSKSDVI
;
A
#
# COMPACT_ATOMS: atom_id res chain seq x y z
N MET A 1 29.57 -11.91 -16.89
CA MET A 1 28.32 -11.96 -16.11
C MET A 1 28.04 -10.56 -15.61
N GLY A 2 27.16 -9.84 -16.30
CA GLY A 2 26.91 -8.42 -16.02
C GLY A 2 25.99 -8.27 -14.81
N VAL A 3 26.54 -7.82 -13.69
CA VAL A 3 25.75 -7.31 -12.58
C VAL A 3 25.05 -6.02 -13.03
N ASN A 4 23.72 -6.00 -13.01
CA ASN A 4 22.94 -4.80 -13.34
C ASN A 4 23.21 -3.71 -12.29
N PRO A 5 23.76 -2.55 -12.66
CA PRO A 5 24.22 -1.52 -11.70
C PRO A 5 23.09 -0.65 -11.13
N LYS A 6 21.81 -1.05 -11.25
CA LYS A 6 20.66 -0.22 -10.86
C LYS A 6 20.22 -0.35 -9.40
N LEU A 7 20.91 -1.14 -8.58
CA LEU A 7 20.64 -1.24 -7.14
C LEU A 7 21.56 -0.34 -6.30
N SER A 8 22.03 0.78 -6.86
CA SER A 8 23.09 1.62 -6.27
C SER A 8 22.58 2.74 -5.35
N ARG A 9 21.29 2.77 -5.00
CA ARG A 9 20.77 3.64 -3.95
C ARG A 9 20.18 2.74 -2.85
N PRO A 10 20.55 2.91 -1.57
CA PRO A 10 19.74 2.35 -0.50
C PRO A 10 18.34 2.96 -0.69
N ARG A 11 17.37 2.10 -1.03
CA ARG A 11 15.98 2.54 -1.20
C ARG A 11 15.41 2.62 0.20
N ASP A 12 15.68 3.75 0.85
CA ASP A 12 15.31 3.98 2.25
C ASP A 12 13.78 4.05 2.43
N ASP A 13 13.03 4.22 1.34
CA ASP A 13 11.57 4.26 1.38
C ASP A 13 10.97 2.92 0.93
N LEU A 14 10.79 2.02 1.90
CA LEU A 14 10.08 0.76 1.74
C LEU A 14 8.72 0.83 2.43
N ALA A 15 7.65 1.08 1.67
CA ALA A 15 6.33 1.17 2.26
C ALA A 15 5.68 -0.21 2.37
N PHE A 16 5.41 -0.65 3.60
CA PHE A 16 4.77 -1.93 3.93
C PHE A 16 3.29 -1.73 4.21
N LEU A 17 2.46 -1.96 3.22
CA LEU A 17 1.05 -1.59 3.27
C LEU A 17 0.22 -2.75 3.84
N PHE A 18 -0.78 -2.42 4.69
CA PHE A 18 -2.08 -3.12 4.84
C PHE A 18 -2.49 -3.89 6.14
N PRO A 19 -1.71 -4.08 7.21
CA PRO A 19 -2.29 -4.63 8.46
C PRO A 19 -3.33 -3.67 9.05
N TYR A 20 -4.48 -4.16 9.55
CA TYR A 20 -5.38 -3.30 10.33
C TYR A 20 -4.60 -2.69 11.50
N PRO A 21 -4.95 -1.50 11.99
CA PRO A 21 -4.21 -0.84 13.06
C PRO A 21 -3.89 -1.78 14.23
N TYR A 22 -4.86 -2.54 14.73
CA TYR A 22 -4.58 -3.47 15.83
C TYR A 22 -3.61 -4.61 15.46
N GLU A 23 -3.64 -5.13 14.23
CA GLU A 23 -2.68 -6.14 13.74
C GLU A 23 -1.26 -5.55 13.77
N TYR A 24 -1.09 -4.35 13.24
CA TYR A 24 0.20 -3.64 13.17
C TYR A 24 0.78 -3.33 14.56
N HIS A 25 -0.03 -2.77 15.46
CA HIS A 25 0.41 -2.46 16.82
C HIS A 25 0.70 -3.74 17.62
N GLY A 26 0.11 -4.87 17.22
CA GLY A 26 0.40 -6.18 17.78
C GLY A 26 1.68 -6.82 17.25
N GLY A 27 2.35 -6.22 16.28
CA GLY A 27 3.58 -6.68 15.66
C GLY A 27 3.62 -6.36 14.17
N HIS A 28 4.67 -5.68 13.72
CA HIS A 28 4.91 -5.35 12.33
C HIS A 28 6.41 -5.50 11.99
N ILE A 29 6.73 -5.47 10.70
CA ILE A 29 8.13 -5.50 10.23
C ILE A 29 8.78 -4.16 10.59
N GLN A 30 10.02 -4.16 11.08
CA GLN A 30 10.75 -2.94 11.39
C GLN A 30 10.84 -2.02 10.16
N GLY A 31 10.58 -0.73 10.37
CA GLY A 31 10.51 0.26 9.28
C GLY A 31 9.24 0.18 8.42
N ALA A 32 8.31 -0.72 8.72
CA ALA A 32 7.01 -0.74 8.06
C ALA A 32 6.16 0.47 8.45
N GLU A 33 5.47 1.06 7.48
CA GLU A 33 4.49 2.11 7.73
C GLU A 33 3.07 1.58 7.62
N ASN A 34 2.24 1.81 8.65
CA ASN A 34 0.84 1.40 8.57
C ASN A 34 0.02 2.31 7.66
N ILE A 35 -0.22 1.85 6.43
CA ILE A 35 -1.20 2.45 5.52
C ILE A 35 -2.25 1.38 5.18
N TYR A 36 -3.44 1.53 5.76
CA TYR A 36 -4.53 0.55 5.67
C TYR A 36 -5.76 1.04 4.88
N THR A 37 -5.79 2.31 4.45
CA THR A 37 -6.90 2.89 3.67
C THR A 37 -6.45 3.29 2.27
N LYS A 38 -7.36 3.17 1.31
CA LYS A 38 -7.10 3.56 -0.09
C LYS A 38 -6.85 5.06 -0.22
N ASP A 39 -7.53 5.90 0.56
CA ASP A 39 -7.38 7.35 0.47
C ASP A 39 -5.99 7.82 0.88
N VAL A 40 -5.42 7.25 1.95
CA VAL A 40 -4.06 7.58 2.38
C VAL A 40 -3.04 7.14 1.32
N ILE A 41 -3.28 5.99 0.67
CA ILE A 41 -2.46 5.53 -0.46
C ILE A 41 -2.54 6.51 -1.63
N LEU A 42 -3.77 6.94 -1.98
CA LEU A 42 -3.98 7.90 -3.05
C LEU A 42 -3.30 9.24 -2.75
N GLU A 43 -3.47 9.75 -1.55
CA GLU A 43 -2.87 11.01 -1.13
C GLU A 43 -1.34 10.93 -1.18
N ARG A 44 -0.76 9.90 -0.54
CA ARG A 44 0.68 9.76 -0.38
C ARG A 44 1.40 9.46 -1.68
N PHE A 45 0.89 8.53 -2.49
CA PHE A 45 1.60 8.06 -3.68
C PHE A 45 1.18 8.76 -4.98
N PHE A 46 0.03 9.44 -5.02
CA PHE A 46 -0.50 10.01 -6.26
C PHE A 46 -0.80 11.51 -6.21
N VAL A 47 -1.07 12.10 -5.03
CA VAL A 47 -1.30 13.55 -4.89
C VAL A 47 -0.02 14.30 -4.54
N LYS A 48 0.84 13.71 -3.70
CA LYS A 48 2.14 14.28 -3.28
C LYS A 48 3.32 13.39 -3.76
N PRO A 49 3.55 13.26 -5.08
CA PRO A 49 4.53 12.31 -5.61
C PRO A 49 6.00 12.74 -5.42
N GLU A 50 6.27 13.99 -5.06
CA GLU A 50 7.64 14.53 -4.90
C GLU A 50 8.45 13.77 -3.83
N GLU A 51 7.77 13.20 -2.83
CA GLU A 51 8.37 12.44 -1.73
C GLU A 51 8.52 10.94 -2.03
N THR A 52 7.99 10.44 -3.16
CA THR A 52 7.89 8.99 -3.42
C THR A 52 8.52 8.55 -4.74
N LYS A 53 9.34 9.41 -5.37
CA LYS A 53 10.07 9.08 -6.61
C LYS A 53 11.13 8.01 -6.34
N GLY A 54 10.87 6.79 -6.81
CA GLY A 54 11.80 5.65 -6.66
C GLY A 54 11.55 4.79 -5.43
N THR A 55 10.44 5.02 -4.73
CA THR A 55 9.96 4.18 -3.62
C THR A 55 9.54 2.80 -4.12
N VAL A 56 9.92 1.75 -3.41
CA VAL A 56 9.44 0.38 -3.65
C VAL A 56 8.28 0.11 -2.73
N LEU A 57 7.14 -0.33 -3.28
CA LEU A 57 5.96 -0.65 -2.49
C LEU A 57 5.88 -2.16 -2.26
N ILE A 58 5.94 -2.58 -1.00
CA ILE A 58 5.72 -3.97 -0.59
C ILE A 58 4.36 -4.07 0.08
N PHE A 59 3.45 -4.81 -0.53
CA PHE A 59 2.14 -5.08 0.03
C PHE A 59 2.17 -6.39 0.82
N HIS A 60 1.66 -6.38 2.04
CA HIS A 60 1.49 -7.61 2.80
C HIS A 60 0.25 -7.54 3.69
N CYS A 61 -0.25 -8.68 4.14
CA CYS A 61 -1.22 -8.69 5.23
C CYS A 61 -0.88 -9.83 6.17
N GLU A 62 -1.87 -10.45 6.82
CA GLU A 62 -1.62 -11.64 7.64
C GLU A 62 -1.06 -12.81 6.80
N PHE A 63 -1.69 -13.08 5.66
CA PHE A 63 -1.35 -14.21 4.75
C PHE A 63 -1.01 -13.79 3.32
N SER A 64 -1.17 -12.50 3.00
CA SER A 64 -1.02 -11.94 1.64
C SER A 64 -1.86 -12.60 0.53
N SER A 65 -2.92 -13.33 0.87
CA SER A 65 -3.76 -14.05 -0.11
C SER A 65 -4.80 -13.18 -0.80
N GLU A 66 -5.51 -12.35 -0.03
CA GLU A 66 -6.67 -11.61 -0.54
C GLU A 66 -6.45 -10.10 -0.52
N ARG A 67 -6.17 -9.57 0.67
CA ARG A 67 -6.23 -8.13 0.89
C ARG A 67 -5.05 -7.39 0.24
N ALA A 68 -3.84 -7.94 0.34
CA ALA A 68 -2.64 -7.35 -0.25
C ALA A 68 -2.66 -7.39 -1.79
N PRO A 69 -3.00 -8.51 -2.47
CA PRO A 69 -3.13 -8.53 -3.93
C PRO A 69 -4.23 -7.61 -4.46
N SER A 70 -5.38 -7.54 -3.77
CA SER A 70 -6.46 -6.62 -4.13
C SER A 70 -5.99 -5.16 -4.13
N LEU A 71 -5.22 -4.76 -3.12
CA LEU A 71 -4.71 -3.41 -3.02
C LEU A 71 -3.59 -3.13 -4.04
N CYS A 72 -2.67 -4.07 -4.25
CA CYS A 72 -1.63 -3.95 -5.27
C CYS A 72 -2.23 -3.70 -6.67
N ARG A 73 -3.29 -4.44 -7.02
CA ARG A 73 -4.06 -4.21 -8.26
C ARG A 73 -4.69 -2.83 -8.29
N PHE A 74 -5.27 -2.36 -7.19
CA PHE A 74 -5.86 -1.03 -7.10
C PHE A 74 -4.83 0.09 -7.37
N VAL A 75 -3.66 0.03 -6.74
CA VAL A 75 -2.57 0.99 -6.94
C VAL A 75 -2.11 0.99 -8.39
N ARG A 76 -1.85 -0.19 -8.96
CA ARG A 76 -1.42 -0.31 -10.36
C ARG A 76 -2.46 0.24 -11.34
N ASN A 77 -3.75 -0.06 -11.12
CA ASN A 77 -4.82 0.43 -11.97
C ASN A 77 -4.94 1.96 -11.90
N ARG A 78 -4.76 2.55 -10.71
CA ARG A 78 -4.76 4.00 -10.56
C ARG A 78 -3.56 4.65 -11.26
N ASP A 79 -2.37 4.09 -11.12
CA ASP A 79 -1.17 4.57 -11.79
C ASP A 79 -1.33 4.53 -13.31
N ARG A 80 -1.87 3.42 -13.84
CA ARG A 80 -2.18 3.28 -15.27
C ARG A 80 -3.23 4.26 -15.74
N LEU A 81 -4.27 4.53 -14.94
CA LEU A 81 -5.31 5.52 -15.27
C LEU A 81 -4.73 6.93 -15.40
N LEU A 82 -3.80 7.32 -14.51
CA LEU A 82 -3.15 8.63 -14.56
C LEU A 82 -2.17 8.76 -15.73
N ASN A 83 -1.51 7.66 -16.11
CA ASN A 83 -0.53 7.61 -17.19
C ASN A 83 -1.10 7.10 -18.53
N GLN A 84 -2.43 7.15 -18.74
CA GLN A 84 -3.07 6.63 -19.96
C GLN A 84 -2.50 7.23 -21.25
N GLY A 85 -2.25 8.55 -21.26
CA GLY A 85 -1.69 9.26 -22.42
C GLY A 85 -0.19 9.04 -22.66
N ASN A 86 0.52 8.43 -21.70
CA ASN A 86 1.98 8.28 -21.73
C ASN A 86 2.40 6.81 -21.57
N TYR A 87 1.54 5.88 -22.01
CA TYR A 87 1.84 4.45 -21.96
C TYR A 87 3.18 4.15 -22.68
N PRO A 88 4.10 3.35 -22.09
CA PRO A 88 3.95 2.47 -20.93
C PRO A 88 4.42 3.06 -19.58
N LYS A 89 4.59 4.39 -19.45
CA LYS A 89 5.10 5.03 -18.23
C LYS A 89 4.28 4.66 -16.98
N LEU A 90 4.99 4.49 -15.86
CA LEU A 90 4.43 4.27 -14.52
C LEU A 90 5.12 5.23 -13.56
N ASN A 91 4.38 5.74 -12.57
CA ASN A 91 4.96 6.49 -11.47
C ASN A 91 5.58 5.54 -10.44
N HIS A 92 4.94 4.39 -10.21
CA HIS A 92 5.35 3.36 -9.25
C HIS A 92 5.54 2.02 -9.98
N PRO A 93 6.67 1.84 -10.70
CA PRO A 93 6.93 0.62 -11.46
C PRO A 93 7.16 -0.60 -10.55
N GLU A 94 7.74 -0.40 -9.38
CA GLU A 94 8.17 -1.47 -8.46
C GLU A 94 7.13 -1.73 -7.36
N LEU A 95 6.23 -2.67 -7.63
CA LEU A 95 5.24 -3.17 -6.66
C LEU A 95 5.50 -4.65 -6.40
N TYR A 96 5.59 -5.03 -5.14
CA TYR A 96 5.81 -6.42 -4.70
C TYR A 96 4.78 -6.85 -3.67
N ILE A 97 4.52 -8.15 -3.59
CA ILE A 97 3.66 -8.74 -2.56
C ILE A 97 4.52 -9.70 -1.75
N LEU A 98 4.51 -9.56 -0.42
CA LEU A 98 5.26 -10.45 0.45
C LEU A 98 4.55 -11.82 0.52
N ASP A 99 5.18 -12.86 -0.04
CA ASP A 99 4.64 -14.21 -0.04
C ASP A 99 4.45 -14.76 1.39
N GLY A 100 3.30 -15.36 1.65
CA GLY A 100 2.90 -15.88 2.96
C GLY A 100 2.61 -14.83 4.04
N GLY A 101 2.73 -13.54 3.72
CA GLY A 101 2.38 -12.43 4.60
C GLY A 101 3.20 -12.35 5.89
N TYR A 102 2.71 -11.54 6.82
CA TYR A 102 3.37 -11.30 8.10
C TYR A 102 3.48 -12.57 8.95
N LYS A 103 2.51 -13.50 8.84
CA LYS A 103 2.56 -14.76 9.60
C LYS A 103 3.80 -15.59 9.24
N LYS A 104 4.07 -15.79 7.95
CA LYS A 104 5.24 -16.56 7.48
C LYS A 104 6.54 -15.80 7.78
N PHE A 105 6.53 -14.48 7.58
CA PHE A 105 7.67 -13.61 7.88
C PHE A 105 8.06 -13.68 9.35
N TYR A 106 7.10 -13.50 10.25
CA TYR A 106 7.31 -13.57 11.70
C TYR A 106 7.81 -14.94 12.16
N GLN A 107 7.41 -16.04 11.50
CA GLN A 107 7.93 -17.36 11.84
C GLN A 107 9.42 -17.51 11.52
N GLN A 108 9.90 -16.83 10.47
CA GLN A 108 11.27 -16.96 9.96
C GLN A 108 12.22 -15.89 10.50
N TYR A 109 11.74 -14.66 10.70
CA TYR A 109 12.54 -13.47 11.01
C TYR A 109 11.91 -12.65 12.15
N LYS A 110 11.87 -13.23 13.35
CA LYS A 110 11.24 -12.58 14.54
C LYS A 110 12.00 -11.32 14.96
N GLU A 111 13.30 -11.35 14.81
CA GLU A 111 14.26 -10.31 15.17
C GLU A 111 14.04 -9.01 14.37
N LEU A 112 13.45 -9.10 13.19
CA LEU A 112 13.12 -7.97 12.32
C LEU A 112 11.70 -7.42 12.54
N CYS A 113 11.03 -7.82 13.64
CA CYS A 113 9.66 -7.40 13.94
C CYS A 113 9.58 -6.59 15.23
N GLU A 114 8.71 -5.57 15.25
CA GLU A 114 8.47 -4.70 16.40
C GLU A 114 6.97 -4.45 16.62
N PRO A 115 6.44 -4.69 17.84
CA PRO A 115 7.00 -5.59 18.84
C PRO A 115 7.20 -7.00 18.26
N GLN A 116 8.07 -7.81 18.88
CA GLN A 116 8.30 -9.22 18.51
C GLN A 116 7.11 -10.09 18.90
N ASN A 117 5.98 -9.83 18.26
CA ASN A 117 4.72 -10.50 18.51
C ASN A 117 3.95 -10.62 17.19
N TYR A 118 2.95 -11.49 17.20
CA TYR A 118 2.05 -11.70 16.08
C TYR A 118 0.62 -11.67 16.59
N LYS A 119 -0.13 -10.66 16.13
CA LYS A 119 -1.54 -10.52 16.44
C LYS A 119 -2.39 -10.88 15.21
N PRO A 120 -3.14 -12.00 15.23
CA PRO A 120 -3.96 -12.42 14.10
C PRO A 120 -5.16 -11.50 13.90
N MET A 121 -5.67 -11.44 12.66
CA MET A 121 -6.83 -10.61 12.32
C MET A 121 -8.07 -10.98 13.16
N LYS A 122 -8.29 -12.28 13.44
CA LYS A 122 -9.42 -12.78 14.24
C LYS A 122 -9.08 -12.91 15.73
N HIS A 123 -8.41 -11.92 16.31
CA HIS A 123 -8.15 -11.90 17.75
C HIS A 123 -9.45 -11.68 18.54
N LYS A 124 -9.64 -12.39 19.67
CA LYS A 124 -10.87 -12.36 20.46
C LYS A 124 -11.21 -10.94 20.93
N ASP A 125 -10.19 -10.20 21.36
CA ASP A 125 -10.34 -8.86 21.94
C ASP A 125 -10.60 -7.76 20.89
N HIS A 126 -10.44 -8.06 19.60
CA HIS A 126 -10.54 -7.07 18.51
C HIS A 126 -11.67 -7.38 17.52
N SER A 127 -12.70 -8.11 17.97
CA SER A 127 -13.86 -8.46 17.14
C SER A 127 -14.69 -7.24 16.72
N SER A 128 -14.85 -6.26 17.61
CA SER A 128 -15.50 -4.96 17.35
C SER A 128 -14.71 -4.13 16.33
N ASP A 129 -13.40 -4.03 16.53
CA ASP A 129 -12.47 -3.31 15.65
C ASP A 129 -12.49 -3.88 14.23
N LEU A 130 -12.41 -5.21 14.10
CA LEU A 130 -12.50 -5.89 12.81
C LEU A 130 -13.79 -5.56 12.07
N ARG A 131 -14.92 -5.48 12.78
CA ARG A 131 -16.23 -5.10 12.19
C ARG A 131 -16.19 -3.65 11.68
N GLN A 132 -15.64 -2.73 12.47
CA GLN A 132 -15.52 -1.33 12.09
C GLN A 132 -14.60 -1.14 10.87
N PHE A 133 -13.41 -1.75 10.87
CA PHE A 133 -12.47 -1.63 9.76
C PHE A 133 -13.00 -2.28 8.47
N ARG A 134 -13.69 -3.43 8.56
CA ARG A 134 -14.37 -4.03 7.40
C ARG A 134 -15.49 -3.16 6.84
N ALA A 135 -16.28 -2.53 7.71
CA ALA A 135 -17.34 -1.61 7.29
C ALA A 135 -16.75 -0.41 6.55
N LYS A 136 -15.67 0.17 7.09
CA LYS A 136 -14.90 1.20 6.41
C LYS A 136 -14.42 0.69 5.07
N SER A 137 -13.73 -0.44 4.95
CA SER A 137 -13.24 -0.94 3.65
C SER A 137 -14.34 -1.19 2.59
N LYS A 138 -15.60 -1.42 2.98
CA LYS A 138 -16.72 -1.71 2.06
C LYS A 138 -17.42 -0.48 1.48
N SER A 139 -17.51 0.64 2.22
CA SER A 139 -18.20 1.85 1.74
C SER A 139 -17.56 2.44 0.47
N TRP A 140 -16.30 2.11 0.20
CA TRP A 140 -15.52 2.64 -0.92
C TRP A 140 -15.76 1.94 -2.27
N GLY A 141 -16.59 0.88 -2.32
CA GLY A 141 -17.04 0.30 -3.60
C GLY A 141 -17.94 1.26 -4.40
N ALA A 142 -18.65 2.16 -3.71
CA ALA A 142 -19.56 3.12 -4.33
C ALA A 142 -18.85 4.41 -4.77
N GLU A 143 -17.78 4.82 -4.09
CA GLU A 143 -17.17 6.14 -4.25
C GLU A 143 -16.14 6.23 -5.39
N CYS A 144 -15.58 5.09 -5.83
CA CYS A 144 -14.78 5.03 -7.05
C CYS A 144 -15.57 5.39 -8.33
N LYS A 145 -16.90 5.55 -8.26
CA LYS A 145 -17.70 6.09 -9.38
C LYS A 145 -17.86 7.61 -9.34
N SER A 146 -17.77 8.26 -8.17
CA SER A 146 -18.13 9.68 -8.04
C SER A 146 -16.94 10.64 -8.14
N ARG A 147 -15.74 10.25 -7.70
CA ARG A 147 -14.57 11.15 -7.70
C ARG A 147 -13.75 11.15 -9.00
N VAL A 148 -14.21 10.47 -10.05
CA VAL A 148 -13.58 10.50 -11.38
C VAL A 148 -13.80 11.86 -12.08
N PHE A 149 -14.72 12.70 -11.60
CA PHE A 149 -15.16 13.91 -12.32
C PHE A 149 -14.61 15.26 -11.84
N LEU A 150 -13.62 15.32 -10.94
CA LEU A 150 -13.07 16.61 -10.51
C LEU A 150 -11.57 16.68 -10.69
N ARG A 151 -11.15 17.02 -11.92
CA ARG A 151 -10.14 18.06 -12.21
C ARG A 151 -9.93 18.21 -13.71
N SER A 152 -10.74 19.06 -14.34
CA SER A 152 -10.33 19.82 -15.52
C SER A 152 -11.05 21.17 -15.50
N SER A 153 -10.40 22.16 -14.90
CA SER A 153 -10.67 23.57 -15.20
C SER A 153 -9.35 24.31 -15.10
N SER A 154 -8.52 24.15 -16.12
CA SER A 154 -7.54 25.17 -16.47
C SER A 154 -8.32 26.34 -17.07
N LYS A 155 -8.49 27.43 -16.31
CA LYS A 155 -8.74 28.74 -16.92
C LYS A 155 -7.40 29.19 -17.50
N SER A 156 -7.30 29.16 -18.82
CA SER A 156 -6.35 30.00 -19.55
C SER A 156 -7.03 31.35 -19.73
N ASP A 157 -6.58 32.35 -18.97
CA ASP A 157 -6.92 33.74 -19.26
C ASP A 157 -6.21 34.11 -20.57
N VAL A 158 -7.02 34.43 -21.58
CA VAL A 158 -6.60 34.97 -22.87
C VAL A 158 -6.55 36.50 -22.72
N ILE A 159 -5.41 37.05 -23.13
CA ILE A 159 -5.05 38.45 -23.49
C ILE A 159 -6.16 39.49 -23.29
#